data_AF-A0A6L5K0G0-F1
#
_entry.id   AF-A0A6L5K0G0-F1
#
_cell.length_a   1.000
_cell.length_b   1.000
_cell.length_c   1.000
_cell.angle_alpha   90.00
_cell.angle_beta   90.00
_cell.angle_gamma   90.00
#
_symmetry.space_group_name_H-M   'P 1'
#
loop_
_entity.id
_entity.type
_entity.pdbx_description
1 polymer ?
#
loop_
_entity_poly.entity_id
_entity_poly.type
_entity_poly.pdbx_seq_one_letter_code
_entity_poly.pdbx_strand_id
1 'polypeptide(L)'
;MLVMISLLTFTVYTLFDLKYDRQVKEGLSEEKSDEFKFSDILALFKNPSFMFVTLLCVTFYSAVFPFLAFAPDLLQNKFGFSGELSGKITSILPFGTIIFTPLFGWFCDRKGKSASLMIFGSFLQQMATLRQAQVKKRHLTRT
;
A
#
# COMPACT_ATOMS: atom_id res chain seq x y z
N MET A 1 6.96 -11.53 24.82
CA MET A 1 8.22 -10.77 24.91
C MET A 1 8.25 -9.59 23.93
N LEU A 2 8.04 -9.79 22.61
CA LEU A 2 7.99 -8.71 21.61
C LEU A 2 6.92 -7.64 21.88
N VAL A 3 5.72 -8.04 22.34
CA VAL A 3 4.62 -7.09 22.67
C VAL A 3 4.99 -6.12 23.81
N MET A 4 5.77 -6.59 24.78
CA MET A 4 6.21 -5.76 25.91
C MET A 4 7.27 -4.75 25.48
N ILE A 5 8.15 -5.15 24.55
CA ILE A 5 9.16 -4.26 23.96
C ILE A 5 8.46 -3.18 23.12
N SER A 6 7.50 -3.55 22.26
CA SER A 6 6.74 -2.58 21.46
C SER A 6 5.92 -1.61 22.32
N LEU A 7 5.33 -2.08 23.43
CA LEU A 7 4.59 -1.22 24.35
C LEU A 7 5.50 -0.19 25.03
N LEU A 8 6.70 -0.62 25.44
CA LEU A 8 7.68 0.25 26.09
C LEU A 8 8.21 1.32 25.13
N THR A 9 8.59 0.93 23.91
CA THR A 9 9.07 1.88 22.88
C THR A 9 7.97 2.84 22.46
N PHE A 10 6.72 2.38 22.32
CA PHE A 10 5.58 3.24 22.01
C PHE A 10 5.30 4.26 23.13
N THR A 11 5.40 3.84 24.39
CA THR A 11 5.19 4.74 25.54
C THR A 11 6.29 5.81 25.60
N VAL A 12 7.56 5.43 25.43
CA VAL A 12 8.68 6.39 25.41
C VAL A 12 8.57 7.33 24.22
N TYR A 13 8.24 6.81 23.03
CA TYR A 13 8.02 7.63 21.84
C TYR A 13 6.89 8.65 22.06
N THR A 14 5.75 8.23 22.61
CA THR A 14 4.60 9.13 22.87
C THR A 14 4.94 10.23 23.86
N LEU A 15 5.74 9.94 24.89
CA LEU A 15 6.19 10.96 25.85
C LEU A 15 7.18 11.96 25.23
N PHE A 16 8.07 11.47 24.36
CA PHE A 16 9.00 12.32 23.60
C PHE A 16 8.27 13.16 22.56
N ASP A 17 7.33 12.57 21.84
CA ASP A 17 6.51 13.22 20.83
C ASP A 17 5.67 14.32 21.49
N LEU A 18 5.02 14.04 22.63
CA LEU A 18 4.27 15.04 23.39
C LEU A 18 5.15 16.20 23.90
N LYS A 19 6.39 15.90 24.30
CA LYS A 19 7.36 16.93 24.74
C LYS A 19 7.84 17.76 23.55
N TYR A 20 8.06 17.14 22.41
CA TYR A 20 8.48 17.79 21.18
C TYR A 20 7.34 18.65 20.60
N ASP A 21 6.11 18.15 20.59
CA ASP A 21 4.92 18.84 20.12
C ASP A 21 4.60 20.06 21.00
N ARG A 22 4.87 19.98 22.31
CA ARG A 22 4.81 21.13 23.23
C ARG A 22 5.89 22.18 22.92
N GLN A 23 7.10 21.77 22.55
CA GLN A 23 8.19 22.68 22.18
C GLN A 23 7.96 23.32 20.81
N VAL A 24 7.39 22.58 19.86
CA VAL A 24 6.98 23.09 18.54
C VAL A 24 5.82 24.08 18.67
N LYS A 25 4.85 23.82 19.56
CA LYS A 25 3.76 24.77 19.88
C LYS A 25 4.22 26.08 20.52
N GLU A 26 5.32 26.09 21.27
CA GLU A 26 5.87 27.30 21.89
C GLU A 26 6.82 28.08 20.94
N GLY A 27 7.33 27.44 19.89
CA GLY A 27 8.32 28.03 18.97
C GLY A 27 7.81 28.49 17.59
N LEU A 28 6.63 28.04 17.14
CA LEU A 28 6.02 28.49 15.89
C LEU A 28 4.76 29.32 16.16
N SER A 29 4.86 30.61 15.87
CA SER A 29 3.72 31.50 15.70
C SER A 29 2.86 31.02 14.53
N GLU A 30 1.60 30.71 14.82
CA GLU A 30 0.47 30.49 13.90
C GLU A 30 0.77 29.85 12.52
N GLU A 31 0.77 28.52 12.47
CA GLU A 31 -0.23 27.88 11.60
C GLU A 31 -1.22 27.20 12.55
N LYS A 32 -2.43 27.74 12.62
CA LYS A 32 -3.57 27.01 13.21
C LYS A 32 -3.68 25.72 12.43
N SER A 33 -3.15 24.63 12.99
CA SER A 33 -3.55 23.30 12.60
C SER A 33 -5.06 23.27 12.75
N ASP A 34 -5.77 23.29 11.62
CA ASP A 34 -7.21 23.13 11.60
C ASP A 34 -7.55 21.93 12.50
N GLU A 35 -8.26 22.23 13.58
CA GLU A 35 -8.78 21.24 14.50
C GLU A 35 -9.52 20.21 13.64
N PHE A 36 -9.07 18.95 13.64
CA PHE A 36 -9.58 17.89 12.75
C PHE A 36 -11.09 17.74 12.97
N LYS A 37 -11.90 18.46 12.19
CA LYS A 37 -13.36 18.40 12.27
C LYS A 37 -13.80 17.22 11.43
N PHE A 38 -14.72 16.41 11.95
CA PHE A 38 -15.37 15.36 11.14
C PHE A 38 -16.02 15.92 9.86
N SER A 39 -16.34 17.21 9.83
CA SER A 39 -16.78 17.94 8.65
C SER A 39 -15.73 17.97 7.52
N ASP A 40 -14.44 18.05 7.85
CA ASP A 40 -13.36 18.08 6.87
C ASP A 40 -13.13 16.72 6.23
N ILE A 41 -13.33 15.63 6.99
CA ILE A 41 -13.34 14.26 6.45
C ILE A 41 -14.48 14.10 5.43
N LEU A 42 -15.67 14.62 5.75
CA LEU A 42 -16.82 14.55 4.86
C LEU A 42 -16.64 15.45 3.62
N ALA A 43 -16.02 16.62 3.77
CA ALA A 43 -15.64 17.49 2.66
C ALA A 43 -14.57 16.84 1.77
N LEU A 44 -13.60 16.14 2.35
CA LEU A 44 -12.58 15.37 1.63
C LEU A 44 -13.21 14.23 0.82
N PHE A 45 -14.16 13.50 1.40
CA PHE A 45 -14.89 12.43 0.71
C PHE A 45 -15.75 12.95 -0.45
N LYS A 46 -16.19 14.20 -0.37
CA LYS A 46 -16.95 14.89 -1.44
C LYS A 46 -16.05 15.34 -2.59
N ASN A 47 -14.72 15.36 -2.41
CA ASN A 47 -13.78 15.68 -3.48
C ASN A 47 -13.57 14.48 -4.42
N PRO A 48 -13.82 14.62 -5.72
CA PRO A 48 -13.72 13.51 -6.67
C PRO A 48 -12.28 12.97 -6.76
N SER A 49 -11.27 13.84 -6.67
CA SER A 49 -9.86 13.43 -6.66
C SER A 49 -9.52 12.48 -5.52
N PHE A 50 -10.06 12.73 -4.32
CA PHE A 50 -9.86 11.85 -3.17
C PHE A 50 -10.57 10.51 -3.37
N MET A 51 -11.80 10.53 -3.89
CA MET A 51 -12.55 9.31 -4.21
C MET A 51 -11.83 8.41 -5.20
N PHE A 52 -11.21 8.95 -6.25
CA PHE A 52 -10.42 8.16 -7.20
C PHE A 52 -9.19 7.52 -6.55
N VAL A 53 -8.48 8.26 -5.69
CA VAL A 53 -7.31 7.76 -4.96
C VAL A 53 -7.72 6.62 -4.02
N THR A 54 -8.78 6.81 -3.23
CA THR A 54 -9.26 5.81 -2.27
C THR A 54 -9.79 4.56 -2.97
N LEU A 55 -10.57 4.72 -4.05
CA LEU A 55 -11.11 3.59 -4.82
C LEU A 55 -10.01 2.79 -5.52
N LEU A 56 -8.97 3.45 -6.03
CA LEU A 56 -7.78 2.79 -6.53
C LEU A 56 -7.09 2.00 -5.42
N CYS A 57 -6.87 2.63 -4.26
CA CYS A 57 -6.17 2.02 -3.14
C CYS A 57 -6.90 0.74 -2.67
N VAL A 58 -8.22 0.80 -2.53
CA VAL A 58 -9.05 -0.37 -2.17
C VAL A 58 -8.98 -1.46 -3.25
N THR A 59 -9.12 -1.10 -4.52
CA THR A 59 -9.07 -2.06 -5.63
C THR A 59 -7.70 -2.72 -5.73
N PHE A 60 -6.63 -1.97 -5.47
CA PHE A 60 -5.27 -2.46 -5.49
C PHE A 60 -4.94 -3.35 -4.31
N TYR A 61 -5.31 -2.93 -3.12
CA TYR A 61 -5.15 -3.75 -1.92
C TYR A 61 -5.89 -5.09 -2.06
N SER A 62 -7.11 -5.05 -2.63
CA SER A 62 -7.91 -6.25 -2.90
C SER A 62 -7.29 -7.19 -3.94
N ALA A 63 -6.48 -6.71 -4.87
CA ALA A 63 -5.85 -7.56 -5.90
C ALA A 63 -4.50 -8.13 -5.44
N VAL A 64 -3.74 -7.34 -4.67
CA VAL A 64 -2.42 -7.71 -4.17
C VAL A 64 -2.52 -8.91 -3.22
N PHE A 65 -3.47 -8.91 -2.30
CA PHE A 65 -3.59 -9.99 -1.31
C PHE A 65 -3.86 -11.38 -1.93
N PRO A 66 -4.86 -11.56 -2.82
CA PRO A 66 -5.02 -12.80 -3.58
C PRO A 66 -3.79 -13.15 -4.42
N PHE A 67 -3.15 -12.16 -5.05
CA PHE A 67 -1.96 -12.42 -5.85
C PHE A 67 -0.81 -12.99 -5.02
N LEU A 68 -0.55 -12.45 -3.82
CA LEU A 68 0.48 -12.99 -2.92
C LEU A 68 0.15 -14.42 -2.46
N ALA A 69 -1.13 -14.74 -2.25
CA ALA A 69 -1.56 -16.08 -1.89
C ALA A 69 -1.42 -17.09 -3.04
N PHE A 70 -1.71 -16.68 -4.29
CA PHE A 70 -1.65 -17.56 -5.47
C PHE A 70 -0.28 -17.59 -6.19
N ALA A 71 0.60 -16.62 -5.94
CA ALA A 71 1.93 -16.55 -6.53
C ALA A 71 2.80 -17.81 -6.31
N PRO A 72 2.90 -18.40 -5.11
CA PRO A 72 3.73 -19.58 -4.91
C PRO A 72 3.16 -20.81 -5.64
N ASP A 73 1.83 -20.99 -5.62
CA ASP A 73 1.16 -22.09 -6.33
C ASP A 73 1.32 -21.97 -7.85
N LEU A 74 1.31 -20.74 -8.39
CA LEU A 74 1.58 -20.49 -9.80
C LEU A 74 3.03 -20.82 -10.16
N LEU A 75 4.00 -20.40 -9.33
CA LEU A 75 5.42 -20.67 -9.56
C LEU A 75 5.73 -22.18 -9.48
N GLN A 76 5.12 -22.88 -8.53
CA GLN A 76 5.28 -24.33 -8.38
C GLN A 76 4.67 -25.10 -9.56
N ASN A 77 3.44 -24.78 -9.96
CA ASN A 77 2.72 -25.52 -11.00
C ASN A 77 3.17 -25.18 -12.44
N LYS A 78 3.62 -23.95 -12.70
CA LYS A 78 4.08 -23.53 -14.06
C LYS A 78 5.57 -23.71 -14.29
N PHE A 79 6.40 -23.50 -13.27
CA PHE A 79 7.86 -23.50 -13.41
C PHE A 79 8.53 -24.71 -12.74
N GLY A 80 7.77 -25.56 -12.04
CA GLY A 80 8.29 -26.78 -11.41
C GLY A 80 9.23 -26.51 -10.22
N PHE A 81 9.22 -25.30 -9.67
CA PHE A 81 10.04 -24.95 -8.52
C PHE A 81 9.57 -25.69 -7.26
N SER A 82 10.52 -26.05 -6.38
CA SER A 82 10.17 -26.60 -5.06
C SER A 82 9.37 -25.57 -4.26
N GLY A 83 8.48 -26.03 -3.37
CA GLY A 83 7.62 -25.14 -2.58
C GLY A 83 8.41 -24.10 -1.77
N GLU A 84 9.63 -24.46 -1.35
CA GLU A 84 10.52 -23.56 -0.60
C GLU A 84 11.09 -22.42 -1.46
N LEU A 85 11.46 -22.70 -2.72
CA LEU A 85 11.95 -21.68 -3.66
C LEU A 85 10.82 -20.75 -4.11
N SER A 86 9.63 -21.29 -4.34
CA SER A 86 8.45 -20.51 -4.73
C SER A 86 8.02 -19.54 -3.62
N GLY A 87 8.10 -19.98 -2.35
CA GLY A 87 7.88 -19.12 -1.19
C GLY A 87 8.94 -18.01 -1.06
N LYS A 88 10.23 -18.33 -1.23
CA LYS A 88 11.32 -17.34 -1.19
C LYS A 88 11.17 -16.26 -2.26
N ILE A 89 10.79 -16.64 -3.48
CA ILE A 89 10.55 -15.68 -4.57
C ILE A 89 9.33 -14.80 -4.27
N THR A 90 8.25 -15.38 -3.76
CA THR A 90 7.04 -14.62 -3.40
C THR A 90 7.34 -13.59 -2.30
N SER A 91 8.14 -13.95 -1.30
CA SER A 91 8.56 -13.04 -0.23
C SER A 91 9.49 -11.91 -0.69
N ILE A 92 10.13 -12.03 -1.86
CA ILE A 92 10.94 -10.96 -2.43
C ILE A 92 10.07 -9.78 -2.90
N LEU A 93 8.80 -10.00 -3.24
CA LEU A 93 7.87 -8.94 -3.63
C LEU A 93 7.68 -7.89 -2.51
N PRO A 94 7.25 -8.24 -1.29
CA PRO A 94 7.12 -7.27 -0.21
C PRO A 94 8.45 -6.61 0.15
N PHE A 95 9.56 -7.36 0.12
CA PHE A 95 10.90 -6.75 0.30
C PHE A 95 11.23 -5.69 -0.75
N GLY A 96 10.90 -5.95 -2.02
CA GLY A 96 11.02 -4.97 -3.09
C GLY A 96 10.16 -3.73 -2.81
N THR A 97 8.92 -3.90 -2.34
CA THR A 97 8.04 -2.76 -2.02
C THR A 97 8.58 -1.86 -0.90
N ILE A 98 9.33 -2.40 0.07
CA ILE A 98 9.94 -1.60 1.14
C ILE A 98 10.95 -0.59 0.56
N ILE A 99 11.71 -0.99 -0.46
CA ILE A 99 12.69 -0.12 -1.14
C ILE A 99 11.99 0.78 -2.17
N PHE A 100 11.00 0.24 -2.88
CA PHE A 100 10.27 1.00 -3.89
C PHE A 100 9.36 2.08 -3.30
N THR A 101 8.80 1.91 -2.11
CA THR A 101 7.90 2.88 -1.46
C THR A 101 8.58 4.25 -1.24
N PRO A 102 9.77 4.36 -0.63
CA PRO A 102 10.45 5.65 -0.48
C PRO A 102 10.95 6.20 -1.83
N LEU A 103 11.35 5.33 -2.77
CA LEU A 103 11.79 5.74 -4.11
C LEU A 103 10.63 6.37 -4.90
N PHE A 104 9.46 5.73 -4.91
CA PHE A 104 8.26 6.27 -5.53
C PHE A 104 7.69 7.45 -4.76
N GLY A 105 7.79 7.46 -3.42
CA GLY A 105 7.41 8.61 -2.59
C GLY A 105 8.19 9.86 -2.98
N TRP A 106 9.52 9.75 -3.04
CA TRP A 106 10.40 10.83 -3.48
C TRP A 106 10.17 11.25 -4.93
N PHE A 107 9.93 10.29 -5.83
CA PHE A 107 9.63 10.58 -7.23
C PHE A 107 8.29 11.30 -7.41
N CYS A 108 7.25 10.89 -6.67
CA CYS A 108 5.93 11.51 -6.71
C CYS A 108 5.95 12.93 -6.13
N ASP A 109 6.65 13.12 -5.01
CA ASP A 109 6.82 14.42 -4.35
C ASP A 109 7.47 15.45 -5.29
N ARG A 110 8.45 15.02 -6.09
CA ARG A 110 9.16 15.91 -7.02
C ARG A 110 8.42 16.25 -8.31
N LYS A 111 7.42 15.45 -8.72
CA LYS A 111 6.74 15.61 -10.03
C LYS A 111 5.30 16.10 -9.95
N GLY A 112 4.66 16.10 -8.78
CA GLY A 112 3.28 16.59 -8.60
C GLY A 112 2.20 15.88 -9.45
N LYS A 113 2.55 14.79 -10.15
CA LYS A 113 1.70 14.06 -11.12
C LYS A 113 1.27 12.70 -10.60
N SER A 114 1.01 12.57 -9.31
CA SER A 114 0.56 11.32 -8.67
C SER A 114 -0.68 10.74 -9.37
N ALA A 115 -1.57 11.60 -9.88
CA ALA A 115 -2.78 11.19 -10.60
C ALA A 115 -2.52 10.40 -11.90
N SER A 116 -1.54 10.80 -12.72
CA SER A 116 -1.25 10.09 -13.98
C SER A 116 -0.66 8.69 -13.75
N LEU A 117 0.14 8.54 -12.69
CA LEU A 117 0.77 7.26 -12.34
C LEU A 117 -0.27 6.28 -11.75
N MET A 118 -1.24 6.81 -11.01
CA MET A 118 -2.38 6.08 -10.47
C MET A 118 -3.32 5.53 -11.55
N ILE A 119 -3.67 6.34 -12.55
CA ILE A 119 -4.52 5.89 -13.67
C ILE A 119 -3.83 4.75 -14.44
N PHE A 120 -2.52 4.84 -14.67
CA PHE A 120 -1.75 3.80 -15.34
C PHE A 120 -1.71 2.48 -14.54
N GLY A 121 -1.51 2.57 -13.22
CA GLY A 121 -1.51 1.39 -12.33
C GLY A 121 -2.86 0.66 -12.31
N SER A 122 -3.97 1.40 -12.31
CA SER A 122 -5.32 0.82 -12.34
C SER A 122 -5.60 0.03 -13.62
N PHE A 123 -5.21 0.59 -14.76
CA PHE A 123 -5.37 -0.06 -16.06
C PHE A 123 -4.55 -1.35 -16.15
N LEU A 124 -3.30 -1.31 -15.66
CA LEU A 124 -2.42 -2.48 -15.62
C LEU A 124 -3.03 -3.61 -14.79
N GLN A 125 -3.65 -3.27 -13.65
CA GLN A 125 -4.20 -4.28 -12.76
C GLN A 125 -5.47 -4.93 -13.28
N GLN A 126 -6.35 -4.16 -13.93
CA GLN A 126 -7.52 -4.73 -14.61
C GLN A 126 -7.07 -5.73 -15.69
N MET A 127 -6.02 -5.40 -16.44
CA MET A 127 -5.45 -6.30 -17.46
C MET A 127 -4.87 -7.59 -16.85
N ALA A 128 -4.18 -7.48 -15.71
CA ALA A 128 -3.64 -8.65 -15.00
C ALA A 128 -4.76 -9.60 -14.53
N THR A 129 -5.82 -9.07 -13.92
CA THR A 129 -6.97 -9.85 -13.44
C THR A 129 -7.70 -10.55 -14.59
N LEU A 130 -7.90 -9.85 -15.73
CA LEU A 130 -8.49 -10.46 -16.93
C LEU A 130 -7.61 -11.59 -17.49
N ARG A 131 -6.28 -11.46 -17.44
CA ARG A 131 -5.36 -12.49 -17.91
C ARG A 131 -5.41 -13.75 -17.05
N GLN A 132 -5.54 -13.61 -15.73
CA GLN A 132 -5.72 -14.75 -14.81
C GLN A 132 -7.07 -15.46 -15.05
N ALA A 133 -8.14 -14.70 -15.31
CA ALA A 133 -9.44 -15.26 -15.66
C ALA A 133 -9.41 -16.06 -16.99
N GLN A 134 -8.67 -15.58 -17.99
CA GLN A 134 -8.48 -16.29 -19.26
C GLN A 134 -7.64 -17.56 -19.11
N VAL A 135 -6.60 -17.54 -18.27
CA VAL A 135 -5.78 -18.73 -17.95
C VAL A 135 -6.63 -19.78 -17.24
N LYS A 136 -7.45 -19.39 -16.25
CA LYS A 136 -8.37 -20.32 -15.58
C LYS A 136 -9.41 -20.94 -16.53
N LYS A 137 -9.97 -20.16 -17.46
CA LYS A 137 -10.83 -20.69 -18.53
C LYS A 137 -10.11 -21.68 -19.44
N ARG A 138 -8.85 -21.40 -19.82
CA ARG A 138 -8.04 -22.28 -20.69
C ARG A 138 -7.67 -23.62 -20.05
N HIS A 139 -7.68 -23.72 -18.71
CA HIS A 139 -7.50 -24.99 -18.00
C HIS A 139 -8.81 -25.80 -17.85
N LEU A 140 -10.00 -25.18 -17.88
CA LEU A 140 -11.28 -25.91 -17.85
C LEU A 140 -11.71 -26.46 -19.22
N THR A 141 -11.25 -25.87 -20.34
CA THR A 141 -11.58 -26.37 -21.69
C THR A 141 -10.67 -27.52 -22.15
N ARG A 142 -9.74 -27.97 -21.28
CA ARG A 142 -8.75 -29.00 -21.59
C ARG A 142 -8.88 -30.27 -20.74
N THR A 143 -9.96 -30.37 -19.96
CA THR A 143 -10.41 -31.56 -19.22
C THR A 143 -11.73 -32.01 -19.82
#